data_AF-A0A7X7BAS0-F1
#
_entry.id   AF-A0A7X7BAS0-F1
#
_cell.length_a   1.000
_cell.length_b   1.000
_cell.length_c   1.000
_cell.angle_alpha   90.00
_cell.angle_beta   90.00
_cell.angle_gamma   90.00
#
_symmetry.space_group_name_H-M   'P 1'
#
loop_
_entity.id
_entity.type
_entity.pdbx_description
1 polymer ?
#
loop_
_entity_poly.entity_id
_entity_poly.type
_entity_poly.pdbx_seq_one_letter_code
_entity_poly.pdbx_strand_id
1 'polypeptide(L)'
;PSEIKSPVSPASIKRLPSTGDLLLVWNDHATIPASLSARRVPLSTAISKDDGKTWQSIKVLEGNPQGWYCYIALHPVDNAVLLGYCAMSALAHSRVTRVPVPWLYAGKPAMISINRPPVADLFESASAGPFTRLETRLGVWGAGDGHAEVYSYARGKGIRLQGGTDRTVTLTLPQAAASGMLSSFGVERFTSAAPYALVVEVLAETGWQTVCEQGPDTPAGQPGRLKVLAQGRRASQFRFRCTSALGAIIVPGINLHGYFND
;
A
#
# COMPACT_ATOMS: atom_id res chain seq x y z
N PRO A 1 35.46 -15.52 2.82
CA PRO A 1 34.43 -14.56 2.34
C PRO A 1 34.31 -14.62 0.82
N SER A 2 33.09 -14.76 0.30
CA SER A 2 32.79 -14.70 -1.13
C SER A 2 32.41 -13.30 -1.61
N GLU A 3 32.35 -13.11 -2.93
CA GLU A 3 31.94 -11.86 -3.56
C GLU A 3 30.43 -11.62 -3.39
N ILE A 4 30.06 -10.37 -3.09
CA ILE A 4 28.67 -9.89 -3.11
C ILE A 4 28.59 -8.66 -4.02
N LYS A 5 27.78 -8.74 -5.08
CA LYS A 5 27.61 -7.64 -6.03
C LYS A 5 26.65 -6.61 -5.45
N SER A 6 27.12 -5.37 -5.32
CA SER A 6 26.38 -4.28 -4.68
C SER A 6 26.82 -2.93 -5.26
N PRO A 7 25.94 -1.90 -5.32
CA PRO A 7 26.36 -0.53 -5.58
C PRO A 7 27.06 0.04 -4.34
N VAL A 8 27.53 1.28 -4.41
CA VAL A 8 28.09 2.01 -3.25
C VAL A 8 26.98 2.27 -2.21
N SER A 9 26.80 1.29 -1.33
CA SER A 9 25.76 1.19 -0.30
C SER A 9 26.23 0.24 0.82
N PRO A 10 25.94 0.56 2.10
CA PRO A 10 26.25 -0.34 3.21
C PRO A 10 25.43 -1.63 3.16
N ALA A 11 26.06 -2.72 3.58
CA ALA A 11 25.44 -4.03 3.82
C ALA A 11 25.57 -4.40 5.31
N SER A 12 24.67 -5.25 5.80
CA SER A 12 24.72 -5.80 7.17
C SER A 12 24.73 -7.32 7.13
N ILE A 13 25.58 -7.93 7.96
CA ILE A 13 25.64 -9.38 8.18
C ILE A 13 25.49 -9.67 9.67
N LYS A 14 24.69 -10.66 10.03
CA LYS A 14 24.64 -11.16 11.41
C LYS A 14 24.30 -12.64 11.47
N ARG A 15 24.82 -13.31 12.50
CA ARG A 15 24.45 -14.70 12.80
C ARG A 15 23.05 -14.75 13.41
N LEU A 16 22.19 -15.61 12.90
CA LEU A 16 20.87 -15.87 13.46
C LEU A 16 21.01 -16.82 14.66
N PRO A 17 20.56 -16.43 15.87
CA PRO A 17 20.73 -17.27 17.06
C PRO A 17 20.02 -18.63 16.99
N SER A 18 18.87 -18.70 16.32
CA SER A 18 18.05 -19.92 16.27
C SER A 18 18.58 -21.00 15.33
N THR A 19 19.39 -20.64 14.33
CA THR A 19 19.90 -21.58 13.32
C THR A 19 21.42 -21.66 13.29
N GLY A 20 22.12 -20.64 13.80
CA GLY A 20 23.57 -20.52 13.68
C GLY A 20 24.03 -20.01 12.30
N ASP A 21 23.13 -19.82 11.34
CA ASP A 21 23.46 -19.37 9.99
C ASP A 21 23.74 -17.87 9.93
N LEU A 22 24.45 -17.40 8.90
CA LEU A 22 24.61 -15.97 8.63
C LEU A 22 23.46 -15.46 7.77
N LEU A 23 22.85 -14.34 8.18
CA LEU A 23 21.96 -13.53 7.38
C LEU A 23 22.72 -12.32 6.84
N LEU A 24 22.74 -12.14 5.53
CA LEU A 24 23.21 -10.95 4.83
C LEU A 24 22.01 -10.15 4.33
N VAL A 25 22.07 -8.83 4.47
CA VAL A 25 21.11 -7.89 3.89
C VAL A 25 21.88 -6.79 3.14
N TRP A 26 21.62 -6.65 1.84
CA TRP A 26 22.36 -5.76 0.95
C TRP A 26 21.56 -5.41 -0.31
N ASN A 27 22.08 -4.46 -1.09
CA ASN A 27 21.52 -4.16 -2.40
C ASN A 27 22.09 -5.11 -3.46
N ASP A 28 21.35 -6.17 -3.80
CA ASP A 28 21.85 -7.21 -4.71
C ASP A 28 21.85 -6.77 -6.17
N HIS A 29 23.06 -6.51 -6.69
CA HIS A 29 23.31 -6.12 -8.08
C HIS A 29 23.82 -7.27 -8.95
N ALA A 30 23.67 -8.53 -8.51
CA ALA A 30 24.13 -9.68 -9.30
C ALA A 30 23.48 -9.76 -10.69
N THR A 31 22.22 -9.35 -10.81
CA THR A 31 21.42 -9.38 -12.06
C THR A 31 20.64 -8.09 -12.30
N ILE A 32 21.13 -6.94 -11.83
CA ILE A 32 20.41 -5.66 -11.95
C ILE A 32 20.43 -5.16 -13.40
N PRO A 33 19.31 -4.61 -13.93
CA PRO A 33 19.32 -3.94 -15.22
C PRO A 33 20.26 -2.72 -15.22
N ALA A 34 20.93 -2.45 -16.35
CA ALA A 34 21.85 -1.32 -16.49
C ALA A 34 21.22 0.04 -16.14
N SER A 35 19.92 0.21 -16.43
CA SER A 35 19.14 1.41 -16.10
C SER A 35 19.02 1.69 -14.60
N LEU A 36 19.26 0.68 -13.75
CA LEU A 36 19.18 0.78 -12.29
C LEU A 36 20.56 0.67 -11.62
N SER A 37 21.66 0.62 -12.38
CA SER A 37 23.02 0.41 -11.87
C SER A 37 23.48 1.45 -10.83
N ALA A 38 23.01 2.69 -10.93
CA ALA A 38 23.31 3.78 -9.99
C ALA A 38 22.32 3.85 -8.80
N ARG A 39 21.35 2.94 -8.71
CA ARG A 39 20.30 2.94 -7.69
C ARG A 39 20.68 2.01 -6.54
N ARG A 40 20.08 2.24 -5.37
CA ARG A 40 20.21 1.35 -4.20
C ARG A 40 18.97 0.46 -4.08
N VAL A 41 18.75 -0.35 -5.11
CA VAL A 41 17.61 -1.27 -5.25
C VAL A 41 18.05 -2.52 -6.02
N PRO A 42 17.43 -3.69 -5.78
CA PRO A 42 16.53 -3.99 -4.66
C PRO A 42 17.28 -4.01 -3.32
N LEU A 43 16.58 -3.97 -2.19
CA LEU A 43 17.14 -4.43 -0.91
C LEU A 43 16.82 -5.91 -0.77
N SER A 44 17.83 -6.74 -0.55
CA SER A 44 17.74 -8.20 -0.60
C SER A 44 18.32 -8.84 0.66
N THR A 45 17.90 -10.07 0.94
CA THR A 45 18.40 -10.92 2.02
C THR A 45 18.97 -12.22 1.46
N ALA A 46 19.96 -12.82 2.12
CA ALA A 46 20.41 -14.18 1.83
C ALA A 46 20.94 -14.87 3.08
N ILE A 47 20.92 -16.20 3.04
CA ILE A 47 21.41 -17.07 4.10
C ILE A 47 22.71 -17.75 3.66
N SER A 48 23.67 -17.84 4.58
CA SER A 48 24.84 -18.69 4.43
C SER A 48 24.90 -19.69 5.59
N LYS A 49 25.05 -20.97 5.24
CA LYS A 49 25.23 -22.10 6.17
C LYS A 49 26.70 -22.49 6.35
N ASP A 50 27.60 -21.80 5.67
CA ASP A 50 29.02 -22.15 5.55
C ASP A 50 29.93 -20.93 5.81
N ASP A 51 29.51 -20.09 6.75
CA ASP A 51 30.22 -18.89 7.23
C ASP A 51 30.62 -17.92 6.11
N GLY A 52 29.70 -17.68 5.18
CA GLY A 52 29.83 -16.68 4.12
C GLY A 52 30.68 -17.16 2.93
N LYS A 53 30.84 -18.47 2.75
CA LYS A 53 31.46 -19.03 1.53
C LYS A 53 30.44 -19.08 0.40
N THR A 54 29.22 -19.52 0.67
CA THR A 54 28.10 -19.51 -0.28
C THR A 54 26.88 -18.82 0.28
N TRP A 55 26.11 -18.19 -0.60
CA TRP A 55 24.87 -17.51 -0.28
C TRP A 55 23.71 -18.18 -1.01
N GLN A 56 22.66 -18.51 -0.27
CA GLN A 56 21.46 -19.18 -0.75
C GLN A 56 20.21 -18.49 -0.18
N SER A 57 19.03 -18.96 -0.61
CA SER A 57 17.75 -18.38 -0.20
C SER A 57 17.70 -16.86 -0.41
N ILE A 58 18.23 -16.39 -1.56
CA ILE A 58 18.24 -14.97 -1.90
C ILE A 58 16.79 -14.51 -2.11
N LYS A 59 16.37 -13.47 -1.39
CA LYS A 59 15.02 -12.89 -1.44
C LYS A 59 15.06 -11.38 -1.51
N VAL A 60 14.18 -10.79 -2.30
CA VAL A 60 13.98 -9.34 -2.34
C VAL A 60 13.08 -8.93 -1.18
N LEU A 61 13.59 -8.07 -0.30
CA LEU A 61 12.84 -7.42 0.77
C LEU A 61 12.09 -6.20 0.23
N GLU A 62 12.78 -5.39 -0.58
CA GLU A 62 12.23 -4.17 -1.19
C GLU A 62 12.60 -4.12 -2.68
N GLY A 63 11.60 -4.16 -3.55
CA GLY A 63 11.79 -4.32 -5.00
C GLY A 63 11.36 -3.13 -5.86
N ASN A 64 10.88 -2.02 -5.28
CA ASN A 64 10.39 -0.89 -6.08
C ASN A 64 11.57 -0.22 -6.82
N PRO A 65 11.61 -0.19 -8.16
CA PRO A 65 12.70 0.42 -8.93
C PRO A 65 12.85 1.93 -8.68
N GLN A 66 11.77 2.59 -8.27
CA GLN A 66 11.76 4.02 -7.94
C GLN A 66 12.15 4.28 -6.47
N GLY A 67 12.29 3.23 -5.66
CA GLY A 67 12.74 3.31 -4.28
C GLY A 67 14.22 3.68 -4.15
N TRP A 68 14.61 3.91 -2.90
CA TRP A 68 16.00 4.07 -2.47
C TRP A 68 16.10 3.46 -1.07
N TYR A 69 16.88 2.40 -0.91
CA TYR A 69 16.96 1.66 0.34
C TYR A 69 18.40 1.58 0.81
N CYS A 70 18.70 2.06 2.02
CA CYS A 70 20.08 2.15 2.48
C CYS A 70 20.22 2.23 4.00
N TYR A 71 21.46 2.19 4.50
CA TYR A 71 21.81 2.30 5.92
C TYR A 71 21.11 1.23 6.77
N ILE A 72 21.20 -0.01 6.31
CA ILE A 72 20.55 -1.16 6.93
C ILE A 72 21.19 -1.54 8.27
N ALA A 73 20.37 -1.53 9.31
CA ALA A 73 20.65 -2.10 10.63
C ALA A 73 19.86 -3.40 10.82
N LEU A 74 20.44 -4.36 11.52
CA LEU A 74 19.92 -5.73 11.63
C LEU A 74 19.97 -6.23 13.10
N HIS A 75 18.81 -6.60 13.64
CA HIS A 75 18.68 -7.13 15.00
C HIS A 75 17.76 -8.36 15.07
N PRO A 76 18.31 -9.59 15.24
CA PRO A 76 17.52 -10.79 15.52
C PRO A 76 16.82 -10.67 16.87
N VAL A 77 15.53 -11.01 16.90
CA VAL A 77 14.69 -11.02 18.11
C VAL A 77 13.68 -12.16 18.00
N ASP A 78 13.63 -13.02 19.01
CA ASP A 78 12.78 -14.22 19.03
C ASP A 78 12.92 -15.04 17.73
N ASN A 79 11.79 -15.36 17.09
CA ASN A 79 11.71 -16.05 15.81
C ASN A 79 11.63 -15.07 14.61
N ALA A 80 12.23 -13.89 14.73
CA ALA A 80 12.23 -12.86 13.69
C ALA A 80 13.53 -12.05 13.68
N VAL A 81 13.64 -11.18 12.68
CA VAL A 81 14.69 -10.16 12.58
C VAL A 81 14.02 -8.81 12.38
N LEU A 82 14.43 -7.83 13.19
CA LEU A 82 14.10 -6.43 13.00
C LEU A 82 15.16 -5.79 12.11
N LEU A 83 14.69 -5.10 11.08
CA LEU A 83 15.50 -4.38 10.11
C LEU A 83 15.15 -2.90 10.17
N GLY A 84 16.14 -2.05 10.41
CA GLY A 84 15.99 -0.59 10.37
C GLY A 84 16.75 -0.03 9.18
N TYR A 85 16.13 0.78 8.32
CA TYR A 85 16.79 1.34 7.14
C TYR A 85 16.10 2.61 6.65
N CYS A 86 16.82 3.41 5.87
CA CYS A 86 16.24 4.53 5.16
C CYS A 86 15.59 4.05 3.85
N ALA A 87 14.40 4.57 3.55
CA ALA A 87 13.58 4.21 2.39
C ALA A 87 13.11 5.45 1.62
N MET A 88 12.53 5.22 0.43
CA MET A 88 11.93 6.23 -0.47
C MET A 88 12.94 7.24 -1.06
N SER A 89 12.44 8.17 -1.87
CA SER A 89 13.25 9.19 -2.56
C SER A 89 14.15 9.94 -1.58
N ALA A 90 15.43 10.04 -1.92
CA ALA A 90 16.45 10.72 -1.13
C ALA A 90 16.62 10.21 0.32
N LEU A 91 16.22 8.96 0.61
CA LEU A 91 16.38 8.34 1.93
C LEU A 91 15.60 9.08 3.04
N ALA A 92 14.52 9.76 2.68
CA ALA A 92 13.79 10.66 3.56
C ALA A 92 13.00 9.96 4.69
N HIS A 93 12.76 8.65 4.57
CA HIS A 93 11.96 7.91 5.56
C HIS A 93 12.80 6.88 6.30
N SER A 94 12.70 6.87 7.63
CA SER A 94 13.13 5.72 8.42
C SER A 94 12.05 4.65 8.40
N ARG A 95 12.44 3.40 8.14
CA ARG A 95 11.56 2.23 8.14
C ARG A 95 12.08 1.18 9.11
N VAL A 96 11.16 0.56 9.82
CA VAL A 96 11.42 -0.64 10.62
C VAL A 96 10.58 -1.78 10.06
N THR A 97 11.20 -2.90 9.73
CA THR A 97 10.53 -4.09 9.17
C THR A 97 10.83 -5.29 10.05
N ARG A 98 9.81 -6.04 10.42
CA ARG A 98 9.96 -7.33 11.12
C ARG A 98 9.84 -8.47 10.11
N VAL A 99 10.90 -9.25 9.96
CA VAL A 99 10.95 -10.40 9.04
C VAL A 99 10.98 -11.69 9.85
N PRO A 100 9.98 -12.58 9.75
CA PRO A 100 10.02 -13.88 10.42
C PRO A 100 11.19 -14.72 9.91
N VAL A 101 11.92 -15.41 10.81
CA VAL A 101 13.02 -16.30 10.43
C VAL A 101 12.56 -17.36 9.42
N PRO A 102 11.40 -18.02 9.55
CA PRO A 102 10.93 -18.98 8.54
C PRO A 102 10.79 -18.38 7.14
N TRP A 103 10.49 -17.09 7.01
CA TRP A 103 10.41 -16.43 5.70
C TRP A 103 11.79 -16.37 5.03
N LEU A 104 12.88 -16.22 5.77
CA LEU A 104 14.24 -16.19 5.21
C LEU A 104 14.65 -17.54 4.57
N TYR A 105 14.07 -18.64 5.06
CA TYR A 105 14.36 -20.00 4.60
C TYR A 105 13.33 -20.57 3.65
N ALA A 106 12.10 -20.02 3.65
CA ALA A 106 11.08 -20.44 2.71
C ALA A 106 11.63 -20.35 1.29
N GLY A 107 11.50 -21.45 0.54
CA GLY A 107 11.89 -21.51 -0.86
C GLY A 107 11.29 -20.34 -1.63
N LYS A 108 11.90 -19.97 -2.78
CA LYS A 108 11.27 -19.02 -3.70
C LYS A 108 9.80 -19.44 -3.81
N PRO A 109 8.82 -18.58 -3.48
CA PRO A 109 7.46 -18.86 -3.86
C PRO A 109 7.52 -19.23 -5.33
N ALA A 110 6.92 -20.37 -5.73
CA ALA A 110 6.83 -20.75 -7.13
C ALA A 110 6.54 -19.48 -7.93
N MET A 111 7.41 -19.13 -8.88
CA MET A 111 7.46 -17.80 -9.51
C MET A 111 6.07 -17.18 -9.55
N ILE A 112 5.80 -16.29 -8.60
CA ILE A 112 4.85 -15.23 -8.88
C ILE A 112 5.65 -14.39 -9.85
N SER A 113 5.38 -14.64 -11.13
CA SER A 113 5.98 -13.97 -12.27
C SER A 113 6.13 -12.49 -11.97
N ILE A 114 7.08 -11.84 -12.64
CA ILE A 114 7.12 -10.38 -12.74
C ILE A 114 5.78 -9.84 -13.30
N ASN A 115 4.94 -10.73 -13.83
CA ASN A 115 3.48 -10.66 -13.87
C ASN A 115 2.83 -11.32 -12.63
N ARG A 116 2.93 -10.71 -11.44
CA ARG A 116 1.88 -10.95 -10.44
C ARG A 116 0.64 -10.41 -11.15
N PRO A 117 -0.44 -11.18 -11.38
CA PRO A 117 -1.69 -10.50 -11.68
C PRO A 117 -1.82 -9.49 -10.54
N PRO A 118 -2.00 -8.19 -10.83
CA PRO A 118 -2.02 -7.16 -9.79
C PRO A 118 -2.83 -7.74 -8.65
N VAL A 119 -2.31 -7.69 -7.40
CA VAL A 119 -3.13 -8.07 -6.23
C VAL A 119 -4.47 -7.47 -6.53
N ALA A 120 -5.47 -8.34 -6.76
CA ALA A 120 -6.69 -7.95 -7.46
C ALA A 120 -7.06 -6.60 -6.88
N ASP A 121 -7.10 -5.60 -7.76
CA ASP A 121 -7.30 -4.22 -7.30
C ASP A 121 -8.50 -4.21 -6.36
N LEU A 122 -8.61 -3.27 -5.42
CA LEU A 122 -9.52 -3.41 -4.28
C LEU A 122 -10.95 -3.86 -4.64
N PHE A 123 -11.39 -3.53 -5.86
CA PHE A 123 -12.69 -3.86 -6.43
C PHE A 123 -12.65 -4.85 -7.62
N GLU A 124 -11.50 -5.32 -8.07
CA GLU A 124 -11.31 -6.08 -9.32
C GLU A 124 -12.17 -7.35 -9.39
N SER A 125 -12.29 -8.07 -8.28
CA SER A 125 -13.15 -9.27 -8.20
C SER A 125 -14.64 -8.98 -8.00
N ALA A 126 -15.02 -7.72 -7.75
CA ALA A 126 -16.41 -7.34 -7.54
C ALA A 126 -17.20 -7.31 -8.87
N SER A 127 -18.40 -7.87 -8.84
CA SER A 127 -19.38 -7.79 -9.93
C SER A 127 -19.85 -6.35 -10.12
N ALA A 128 -19.93 -5.90 -11.37
CA ALA A 128 -20.42 -4.56 -11.68
C ALA A 128 -21.92 -4.42 -11.37
N GLY A 129 -22.34 -3.20 -11.03
CA GLY A 129 -23.73 -2.84 -10.77
C GLY A 129 -24.00 -2.39 -9.33
N PRO A 130 -25.27 -2.05 -9.03
CA PRO A 130 -25.68 -1.56 -7.72
C PRO A 130 -25.36 -2.54 -6.60
N PHE A 131 -25.00 -2.03 -5.43
CA PHE A 131 -24.81 -2.84 -4.23
C PHE A 131 -25.33 -2.13 -2.99
N THR A 132 -25.82 -2.90 -2.02
CA THR A 132 -26.07 -2.43 -0.64
C THR A 132 -24.98 -2.89 0.32
N ARG A 133 -24.29 -3.98 -0.04
CA ARG A 133 -23.15 -4.56 0.68
C ARG A 133 -22.13 -5.11 -0.29
N LEU A 134 -20.86 -4.75 -0.11
CA LEU A 134 -19.72 -5.27 -0.86
C LEU A 134 -18.56 -5.54 0.10
N GLU A 135 -18.07 -6.78 0.12
CA GLU A 135 -16.91 -7.15 0.92
C GLU A 135 -15.63 -7.05 0.10
N THR A 136 -14.62 -6.41 0.66
CA THR A 136 -13.29 -6.35 0.06
C THR A 136 -12.23 -6.68 1.11
N ARG A 137 -10.99 -6.88 0.65
CA ARG A 137 -9.84 -7.10 1.55
C ARG A 137 -9.58 -5.96 2.55
N LEU A 138 -10.19 -4.78 2.35
CA LEU A 138 -10.06 -3.64 3.26
C LEU A 138 -11.14 -3.63 4.34
N GLY A 139 -12.31 -4.21 4.06
CA GLY A 139 -13.46 -4.16 4.92
C GLY A 139 -14.78 -4.26 4.15
N VAL A 140 -15.86 -3.90 4.81
CA VAL A 140 -17.21 -3.96 4.25
C VAL A 140 -17.64 -2.58 3.79
N TRP A 141 -18.02 -2.47 2.53
CA TRP A 141 -18.65 -1.29 1.96
C TRP A 141 -20.17 -1.45 2.02
N GLY A 142 -20.85 -0.49 2.62
CA GLY A 142 -22.30 -0.45 2.74
C GLY A 142 -22.88 0.80 2.07
N ALA A 143 -24.01 0.66 1.41
CA ALA A 143 -24.71 1.75 0.75
C ALA A 143 -26.22 1.54 0.82
N GLY A 144 -27.01 2.62 0.79
CA GLY A 144 -28.46 2.51 0.60
C GLY A 144 -28.81 2.16 -0.84
N ASP A 145 -30.05 1.72 -1.09
CA ASP A 145 -30.50 1.39 -2.44
C ASP A 145 -30.31 2.57 -3.41
N GLY A 146 -29.58 2.31 -4.50
CA GLY A 146 -29.24 3.32 -5.50
C GLY A 146 -28.23 4.39 -5.04
N HIS A 147 -27.56 4.21 -3.90
CA HIS A 147 -26.51 5.13 -3.45
C HIS A 147 -25.19 4.88 -4.18
N ALA A 148 -24.90 3.63 -4.52
CA ALA A 148 -23.66 3.28 -5.16
C ALA A 148 -23.74 2.02 -6.02
N GLU A 149 -22.77 1.94 -6.92
CA GLU A 149 -22.53 0.78 -7.77
C GLU A 149 -21.04 0.50 -7.88
N VAL A 150 -20.70 -0.77 -8.12
CA VAL A 150 -19.38 -1.14 -8.63
C VAL A 150 -19.35 -0.76 -10.10
N TYR A 151 -18.43 0.12 -10.46
CA TYR A 151 -18.35 0.70 -11.80
C TYR A 151 -16.98 0.46 -12.42
N SER A 152 -16.98 -0.07 -13.64
CA SER A 152 -15.78 -0.24 -14.47
C SER A 152 -15.76 0.83 -15.56
N TYR A 153 -14.61 1.43 -15.78
CA TYR A 153 -14.39 2.45 -16.79
C TYR A 153 -12.97 2.38 -17.35
N ALA A 154 -12.64 3.23 -18.32
CA ALA A 154 -11.37 3.16 -19.06
C ALA A 154 -10.10 3.21 -18.18
N ARG A 155 -10.18 3.77 -16.96
CA ARG A 155 -9.04 3.92 -16.03
C ARG A 155 -9.02 2.88 -14.89
N GLY A 156 -10.01 1.98 -14.82
CA GLY A 156 -10.03 0.92 -13.82
C GLY A 156 -11.43 0.60 -13.30
N LYS A 157 -11.50 0.10 -12.07
CA LYS A 157 -12.73 -0.28 -11.40
C LYS A 157 -12.79 0.36 -10.01
N GLY A 158 -13.97 0.83 -9.63
CA GLY A 158 -14.17 1.56 -8.39
C GLY A 158 -15.59 1.48 -7.85
N ILE A 159 -15.83 2.15 -6.74
CA ILE A 159 -17.18 2.40 -6.23
C ILE A 159 -17.63 3.75 -6.75
N ARG A 160 -18.62 3.75 -7.64
CA ARG A 160 -19.30 4.99 -8.03
C ARG A 160 -20.35 5.32 -6.98
N LEU A 161 -20.12 6.41 -6.28
CA LEU A 161 -21.10 7.05 -5.40
C LEU A 161 -22.01 7.92 -6.28
N GLN A 162 -23.30 7.59 -6.34
CA GLN A 162 -24.30 8.45 -6.96
C GLN A 162 -24.35 9.75 -6.16
N GLY A 163 -24.45 10.88 -6.83
CA GLY A 163 -24.59 12.15 -6.13
C GLY A 163 -26.05 12.60 -6.03
N GLY A 164 -26.25 13.74 -5.39
CA GLY A 164 -27.55 14.24 -4.97
C GLY A 164 -27.63 14.36 -3.45
N THR A 165 -28.84 14.44 -2.91
CA THR A 165 -29.05 14.62 -1.46
C THR A 165 -28.91 13.28 -0.72
N ASP A 166 -28.15 13.29 0.37
CA ASP A 166 -27.98 12.17 1.33
C ASP A 166 -27.52 10.82 0.77
N ARG A 167 -26.94 10.81 -0.44
CA ARG A 167 -26.29 9.62 -1.01
C ARG A 167 -24.95 9.38 -0.34
N THR A 168 -24.80 8.17 0.17
CA THR A 168 -23.69 7.77 1.04
C THR A 168 -23.18 6.38 0.71
N VAL A 169 -21.87 6.23 0.83
CA VAL A 169 -21.19 4.93 0.92
C VAL A 169 -20.37 4.92 2.20
N THR A 170 -20.46 3.83 2.96
CA THR A 170 -19.71 3.67 4.22
C THR A 170 -18.74 2.50 4.10
N LEU A 171 -17.47 2.73 4.40
CA LEU A 171 -16.47 1.69 4.59
C LEU A 171 -16.36 1.38 6.09
N THR A 172 -16.58 0.12 6.46
CA THR A 172 -16.35 -0.41 7.81
C THR A 172 -15.14 -1.35 7.78
N LEU A 173 -14.07 -0.94 8.46
CA LEU A 173 -12.84 -1.69 8.62
C LEU A 173 -12.96 -2.72 9.75
N PRO A 174 -12.24 -3.85 9.67
CA PRO A 174 -12.16 -4.82 10.76
C PRO A 174 -11.42 -4.27 11.99
N GLN A 175 -10.52 -3.30 11.80
CA GLN A 175 -9.80 -2.62 12.87
C GLN A 175 -9.75 -1.11 12.60
N ALA A 176 -9.80 -0.31 13.66
CA ALA A 176 -9.69 1.14 13.55
C ALA A 176 -8.35 1.55 12.93
N ALA A 177 -8.39 2.41 11.92
CA ALA A 177 -7.22 2.93 11.22
C ALA A 177 -7.19 4.46 11.29
N ALA A 178 -5.98 5.03 11.16
CA ALA A 178 -5.81 6.48 11.10
C ALA A 178 -6.38 7.01 9.77
N SER A 179 -7.11 8.11 9.82
CA SER A 179 -7.73 8.79 8.67
C SER A 179 -6.74 9.14 7.56
N GLY A 180 -5.43 9.25 7.87
CA GLY A 180 -4.37 9.36 6.87
C GLY A 180 -4.39 8.26 5.80
N MET A 181 -4.98 7.08 6.09
CA MET A 181 -5.18 6.01 5.10
C MET A 181 -6.04 6.44 3.91
N LEU A 182 -6.93 7.43 4.08
CA LEU A 182 -7.80 7.92 3.01
C LEU A 182 -6.99 8.52 1.85
N SER A 183 -5.77 8.96 2.14
CA SER A 183 -4.84 9.45 1.14
C SER A 183 -4.34 8.35 0.18
N SER A 184 -4.67 7.08 0.46
CA SER A 184 -4.46 5.93 -0.41
C SER A 184 -5.61 5.68 -1.37
N PHE A 185 -6.66 6.52 -1.37
CA PHE A 185 -7.71 6.52 -2.39
C PHE A 185 -7.58 7.72 -3.32
N GLY A 186 -7.94 7.50 -4.58
CA GLY A 186 -8.28 8.56 -5.52
C GLY A 186 -9.79 8.75 -5.58
N VAL A 187 -10.23 9.97 -5.84
CA VAL A 187 -11.63 10.23 -6.22
C VAL A 187 -11.67 11.04 -7.49
N GLU A 188 -12.44 10.57 -8.45
CA GLU A 188 -12.67 11.25 -9.71
C GLU A 188 -14.09 11.82 -9.77
N ARG A 189 -14.18 13.12 -10.01
CA ARG A 189 -15.42 13.85 -10.34
C ARG A 189 -15.75 13.66 -11.82
N PHE A 190 -17.00 13.34 -12.15
CA PHE A 190 -17.40 13.07 -13.54
C PHE A 190 -17.87 14.27 -14.37
N THR A 191 -18.26 15.37 -13.73
CA THR A 191 -18.72 16.59 -14.43
C THR A 191 -18.22 17.82 -13.74
N SER A 192 -17.83 18.86 -14.49
CA SER A 192 -17.49 20.18 -13.95
C SER A 192 -18.74 21.01 -13.57
N ALA A 193 -19.95 20.53 -13.89
CA ALA A 193 -21.19 21.19 -13.53
C ALA A 193 -21.38 21.26 -12.01
N ALA A 194 -21.94 22.37 -11.54
CA ALA A 194 -22.33 22.57 -10.15
C ALA A 194 -23.70 21.93 -9.86
N PRO A 195 -24.00 21.60 -8.58
CA PRO A 195 -23.09 21.65 -7.43
C PRO A 195 -22.10 20.47 -7.41
N TYR A 196 -20.95 20.67 -6.78
CA TYR A 196 -20.04 19.58 -6.43
C TYR A 196 -19.44 19.81 -5.05
N ALA A 197 -19.66 18.84 -4.18
CA ALA A 197 -18.86 18.62 -3.01
C ALA A 197 -18.72 17.11 -2.79
N LEU A 198 -17.50 16.68 -2.48
CA LEU A 198 -17.26 15.35 -1.91
C LEU A 198 -16.78 15.54 -0.48
N VAL A 199 -17.43 14.88 0.46
CA VAL A 199 -17.06 14.90 1.88
C VAL A 199 -16.78 13.48 2.35
N VAL A 200 -15.68 13.30 3.07
CA VAL A 200 -15.42 12.06 3.80
C VAL A 200 -15.40 12.34 5.28
N GLU A 201 -16.18 11.57 6.02
CA GLU A 201 -16.35 11.68 7.46
C GLU A 201 -15.88 10.39 8.13
N VAL A 202 -15.49 10.50 9.39
CA VAL A 202 -15.28 9.33 10.25
C VAL A 202 -16.28 9.32 11.39
N LEU A 203 -16.66 8.14 11.85
CA LEU A 203 -17.50 8.01 13.04
C LEU A 203 -16.63 8.14 14.29
N ALA A 204 -16.84 9.22 15.05
CA ALA A 204 -16.27 9.43 16.39
C ALA A 204 -17.35 9.20 17.46
N GLU A 205 -16.96 9.27 18.73
CA GLU A 205 -17.88 9.10 19.88
C GLU A 205 -19.06 10.09 19.85
N THR A 206 -18.80 11.32 19.39
CA THR A 206 -19.80 12.40 19.29
C THR A 206 -20.53 12.43 17.95
N GLY A 207 -20.36 11.41 17.10
CA GLY A 207 -20.96 11.32 15.77
C GLY A 207 -19.97 11.52 14.61
N TRP A 208 -20.52 11.80 13.43
CA TRP A 208 -19.75 11.93 12.20
C TRP A 208 -18.96 13.23 12.15
N GLN A 209 -17.67 13.15 11.82
CA GLN A 209 -16.78 14.31 11.73
C GLN A 209 -16.02 14.30 10.41
N THR A 210 -16.07 15.43 9.69
CA THR A 210 -15.38 15.60 8.41
C THR A 210 -13.86 15.51 8.56
N VAL A 211 -13.23 14.72 7.69
CA VAL A 211 -11.78 14.56 7.61
C VAL A 211 -11.21 14.83 6.22
N CYS A 212 -12.04 14.87 5.18
CA CYS A 212 -11.64 15.23 3.82
C CYS A 212 -12.78 15.96 3.12
N GLU A 213 -12.43 16.97 2.32
CA GLU A 213 -13.36 17.71 1.49
C GLU A 213 -12.75 17.97 0.11
N GLN A 214 -13.58 17.87 -0.92
CA GLN A 214 -13.32 18.40 -2.26
C GLN A 214 -14.45 19.36 -2.61
N GLY A 215 -14.09 20.57 -3.04
CA GLY A 215 -15.04 21.64 -3.36
C GLY A 215 -15.22 21.87 -4.86
N PRO A 216 -15.99 22.92 -5.24
CA PRO A 216 -16.35 23.22 -6.63
C PRO A 216 -15.18 23.36 -7.60
N ASP A 217 -14.00 23.77 -7.12
CA ASP A 217 -12.78 23.97 -7.92
C ASP A 217 -12.04 22.65 -8.23
N THR A 218 -12.55 21.51 -7.75
CA THR A 218 -11.95 20.21 -8.02
C THR A 218 -12.11 19.86 -9.51
N PRO A 219 -11.00 19.61 -10.24
CA PRO A 219 -11.06 19.23 -11.65
C PRO A 219 -11.88 17.96 -11.88
N ALA A 220 -12.62 17.92 -12.99
CA ALA A 220 -13.35 16.73 -13.42
C ALA A 220 -12.51 15.88 -14.39
N GLY A 221 -12.81 14.58 -14.46
CA GLY A 221 -12.29 13.66 -15.48
C GLY A 221 -10.95 13.00 -15.16
N GLN A 222 -10.37 13.24 -13.98
CA GLN A 222 -9.20 12.51 -13.48
C GLN A 222 -9.28 12.22 -11.98
N PRO A 223 -8.79 11.06 -11.49
CA PRO A 223 -8.74 10.78 -10.06
C PRO A 223 -7.74 11.67 -9.33
N GLY A 224 -8.23 12.48 -8.39
CA GLY A 224 -7.42 13.28 -7.48
C GLY A 224 -7.23 12.57 -6.14
N ARG A 225 -6.05 12.72 -5.51
CA ARG A 225 -5.81 12.22 -4.15
C ARG A 225 -6.70 12.95 -3.14
N LEU A 226 -7.28 12.21 -2.20
CA LEU A 226 -8.01 12.83 -1.09
C LEU A 226 -7.06 13.59 -0.16
N LYS A 227 -7.32 14.88 0.04
CA LYS A 227 -6.60 15.73 0.99
C LYS A 227 -7.20 15.53 2.39
N VAL A 228 -6.49 14.79 3.23
CA VAL A 228 -6.92 14.49 4.60
C VAL A 228 -6.53 15.65 5.53
N LEU A 229 -7.53 16.32 6.11
CA LEU A 229 -7.38 17.50 6.97
C LEU A 229 -6.88 17.14 8.37
N ALA A 230 -7.28 15.98 8.90
CA ALA A 230 -6.97 15.55 10.27
C ALA A 230 -6.43 14.10 10.30
N GLN A 231 -5.17 13.90 9.89
CA GLN A 231 -4.58 12.57 9.59
C GLN A 231 -4.48 11.59 10.77
N GLY A 232 -4.42 12.07 12.01
CA GLY A 232 -4.20 11.23 13.20
C GLY A 232 -5.46 10.58 13.79
N ARG A 233 -6.64 10.93 13.30
CA ARG A 233 -7.91 10.45 13.87
C ARG A 233 -8.12 8.97 13.52
N ARG A 234 -8.30 8.12 14.53
CA ARG A 234 -8.53 6.68 14.33
C ARG A 234 -10.03 6.36 14.36
N ALA A 235 -10.50 5.63 13.36
CA ALA A 235 -11.87 5.14 13.30
C ALA A 235 -11.94 3.84 12.49
N SER A 236 -12.97 3.03 12.75
CA SER A 236 -13.29 1.85 11.93
C SER A 236 -14.31 2.17 10.83
N GLN A 237 -15.03 3.30 10.91
CA GLN A 237 -16.06 3.64 9.93
C GLN A 237 -15.77 4.99 9.26
N PHE A 238 -15.84 4.97 7.93
CA PHE A 238 -15.61 6.10 7.04
C PHE A 238 -16.80 6.25 6.11
N ARG A 239 -17.41 7.44 6.05
CA ARG A 239 -18.58 7.72 5.20
C ARG A 239 -18.23 8.74 4.13
N PHE A 240 -18.50 8.37 2.89
CA PHE A 240 -18.33 9.20 1.71
C PHE A 240 -19.68 9.78 1.29
N ARG A 241 -19.72 11.08 0.98
CA ARG A 241 -20.89 11.81 0.49
C ARG A 241 -20.53 12.62 -0.75
N CYS A 242 -21.43 12.68 -1.73
CA CYS A 242 -21.23 13.43 -2.97
C CYS A 242 -22.50 14.17 -3.37
N THR A 243 -22.41 15.48 -3.65
CA THR A 243 -23.57 16.30 -4.07
C THR A 243 -23.63 16.54 -5.59
N SER A 244 -22.76 15.89 -6.36
CA SER A 244 -22.66 16.00 -7.82
C SER A 244 -23.84 15.40 -8.58
N ALA A 245 -24.32 16.04 -9.65
CA ALA A 245 -25.37 15.44 -10.49
C ALA A 245 -24.99 14.08 -11.11
N LEU A 246 -23.70 13.87 -11.42
CA LEU A 246 -23.21 12.60 -11.97
C LEU A 246 -22.48 11.72 -10.94
N GLY A 247 -22.42 12.17 -9.69
CA GLY A 247 -21.66 11.52 -8.64
C GLY A 247 -20.15 11.66 -8.80
N ALA A 248 -19.43 10.73 -8.16
CA ALA A 248 -17.99 10.58 -8.22
C ALA A 248 -17.62 9.09 -8.07
N ILE A 249 -16.43 8.70 -8.53
CA ILE A 249 -15.92 7.34 -8.34
C ILE A 249 -14.74 7.33 -7.38
N ILE A 250 -14.84 6.46 -6.37
CA ILE A 250 -13.77 6.14 -5.44
C ILE A 250 -12.95 5.01 -6.06
N VAL A 251 -11.67 5.28 -6.29
CA VAL A 251 -10.73 4.33 -6.85
C VAL A 251 -9.58 4.09 -5.87
N PRO A 252 -9.02 2.87 -5.86
CA PRO A 252 -7.82 2.59 -5.09
C PRO A 252 -6.65 3.40 -5.65
N GLY A 253 -5.88 4.02 -4.77
CA GLY A 253 -4.66 4.75 -5.13
C GLY A 253 -3.46 3.82 -5.24
N ILE A 254 -2.44 4.28 -5.96
CA ILE A 254 -1.19 3.53 -6.26
C ILE A 254 -0.50 2.98 -4.99
N ASN A 255 -0.69 3.63 -3.83
CA ASN A 255 -0.06 3.28 -2.55
C ASN A 255 -0.93 2.45 -1.59
N LEU A 256 -2.14 2.03 -1.98
CA LEU A 256 -3.04 1.26 -1.09
C LEU A 256 -2.41 -0.06 -0.61
N HIS A 257 -1.47 -0.62 -1.38
CA HIS A 257 -0.77 -1.86 -1.01
C HIS A 257 0.27 -1.69 0.13
N GLY A 258 0.65 -0.45 0.47
CA GLY A 258 1.67 -0.17 1.49
C GLY A 258 1.16 -0.01 2.93
N TYR A 259 -0.17 0.01 3.14
CA TYR A 259 -0.78 0.24 4.46
C TYR A 259 -1.35 -1.02 5.14
N PHE A 260 -1.54 -2.12 4.40
CA PHE A 260 -2.43 -3.21 4.83
C PHE A 260 -1.85 -4.62 4.59
N ASN A 261 -0.55 -4.75 4.38
CA ASN A 261 0.12 -6.05 4.21
C ASN A 261 1.18 -6.32 5.30
N ASP A 262 1.01 -5.71 6.48
CA ASP A 262 1.74 -6.10 7.68
C ASP A 262 1.01 -7.26 8.40
#